data_AF-A0A5J6QIX1-F1
#
_entry.id   AF-A0A5J6QIX1-F1
#
_cell.length_a   1.000
_cell.length_b   1.000
_cell.length_c   1.000
_cell.angle_alpha   90.00
_cell.angle_beta   90.00
_cell.angle_gamma   90.00
#
_symmetry.space_group_name_H-M   'P 1'
#
loop_
_entity.id
_entity.type
_entity.pdbx_description
1 polymer ?
#
loop_
_entity_poly.entity_id
_entity_poly.type
_entity_poly.pdbx_seq_one_letter_code
_entity_poly.pdbx_strand_id
1 'polypeptide(L)' 'MSRSNDPAAQQPGLVEVRLAKPHTHKGQQKKAGETITVTADRKAWLESQGVVEDGTQQEESSNG' A
#
# COMPACT_ATOMS: atom_id res chain seq x y z
N MET A 1 -13.15 -1.52 38.45
CA MET A 1 -12.78 -2.48 37.38
C MET A 1 -12.30 -1.68 36.17
N SER A 2 -10.98 -1.53 36.03
CA SER A 2 -10.34 -0.76 34.96
C SER A 2 -10.55 -1.48 33.62
N ARG A 3 -11.23 -0.82 32.67
CA ARG A 3 -11.33 -1.28 31.29
C ARG A 3 -10.19 -0.64 30.50
N SER A 4 -9.00 -1.21 30.60
CA SER A 4 -7.94 -0.94 29.63
C SER A 4 -8.15 -1.90 28.47
N ASN A 5 -9.17 -1.61 27.65
CA ASN A 5 -9.28 -2.18 26.32
C ASN A 5 -8.29 -1.38 25.48
N ASP A 6 -7.02 -1.78 25.47
CA ASP A 6 -6.05 -1.30 24.48
C ASP A 6 -6.55 -1.82 23.12
N PRO A 7 -7.10 -0.97 22.22
CA PRO A 7 -7.18 -1.38 20.84
C PRO A 7 -5.72 -1.44 20.39
N ALA A 8 -5.13 -2.63 20.34
CA ALA A 8 -3.91 -2.89 19.60
C ALA A 8 -4.10 -2.19 18.25
N ALA A 9 -3.42 -1.05 18.10
CA ALA A 9 -3.57 -0.18 16.96
C ALA A 9 -3.26 -1.05 15.75
N GLN A 10 -4.29 -1.41 15.00
CA GLN A 10 -4.16 -2.13 13.74
C GLN A 10 -3.39 -1.18 12.83
N GLN A 11 -2.06 -1.26 12.87
CA GLN A 11 -1.20 -0.48 12.02
C GLN A 11 -1.64 -0.82 10.60
N PRO A 12 -2.11 0.15 9.81
CA PRO A 12 -2.63 -0.13 8.50
C PRO A 12 -1.51 -0.82 7.71
N GLY A 13 -1.78 -2.04 7.24
CA GLY A 13 -0.82 -2.83 6.48
C GLY A 13 -0.26 -1.99 5.34
N LEU A 14 1.01 -1.60 5.49
CA LEU A 14 1.74 -0.87 4.49
C LEU A 14 2.28 -1.87 3.48
N VAL A 15 1.99 -1.62 2.21
CA VAL A 15 2.40 -2.44 1.07
C VAL A 15 3.29 -1.61 0.16
N GLU A 16 4.31 -2.24 -0.39
CA GLU A 16 5.22 -1.64 -1.35
C GLU A 16 4.68 -1.83 -2.76
N VAL A 17 4.56 -0.73 -3.50
CA VAL A 17 4.05 -0.73 -4.88
C VAL A 17 5.00 0.01 -5.79
N ARG A 18 5.21 -0.52 -7.00
CA ARG A 18 6.06 0.11 -8.00
C ARG A 18 5.22 1.01 -8.90
N LEU A 19 5.64 2.26 -9.04
CA LEU A 19 4.97 3.25 -9.88
C LEU A 19 5.15 2.91 -11.37
N ALA A 20 4.06 2.82 -12.12
CA ALA A 20 4.09 2.77 -13.59
C ALA A 20 4.32 4.17 -14.19
N LYS A 21 3.90 5.21 -13.48
CA LYS A 21 3.94 6.61 -13.93
C LYS A 21 4.53 7.52 -12.84
N PRO A 22 5.14 8.66 -13.20
CA PRO A 22 5.59 9.61 -12.20
C PRO A 22 4.40 10.10 -11.35
N HIS A 23 4.55 10.04 -10.03
CA HIS A 23 3.51 10.38 -9.07
C HIS A 23 4.10 11.10 -7.86
N THR A 24 3.36 12.05 -7.31
CA THR A 24 3.77 12.74 -6.08
C THR A 24 3.28 11.96 -4.87
N HIS A 25 4.21 11.32 -4.16
CA HIS A 25 3.92 10.56 -2.94
C HIS A 25 4.55 11.26 -1.73
N LYS A 26 3.74 11.53 -0.69
CA LYS A 26 4.18 12.25 0.54
C LYS A 26 4.88 13.59 0.26
N GLY A 27 4.42 14.32 -0.77
CA GLY A 27 5.04 15.59 -1.19
C GLY A 27 6.36 15.45 -1.95
N GLN A 28 6.83 14.22 -2.20
CA GLN A 28 7.99 13.96 -3.03
C GLN A 28 7.55 13.48 -4.42
N GLN A 29 8.11 14.09 -5.46
CA GLN A 29 7.90 13.62 -6.82
C GLN A 29 8.70 12.33 -7.03
N LYS A 30 8.00 11.23 -7.27
CA LYS A 30 8.57 9.92 -7.56
C LYS A 30 8.48 9.62 -9.04
N LYS A 31 9.49 8.96 -9.56
CA LYS A 31 9.58 8.65 -11.00
C LYS A 31 8.84 7.35 -11.30
N ALA A 32 8.45 7.17 -12.56
CA ALA A 32 8.04 5.84 -13.02
C ALA A 32 9.18 4.83 -12.74
N GLY A 33 8.80 3.64 -12.30
CA GLY A 33 9.70 2.56 -11.90
C GLY A 33 10.13 2.61 -10.44
N GLU A 34 9.88 3.69 -9.69
CA GLU A 34 10.21 3.75 -8.26
C GLU A 34 9.18 3.03 -7.39
N THR A 35 9.64 2.42 -6.31
CA THR A 35 8.78 1.78 -5.31
C THR A 35 8.39 2.79 -4.22
N ILE A 36 7.11 2.80 -3.87
CA ILE A 36 6.56 3.61 -2.78
C ILE A 36 5.79 2.72 -1.80
N THR A 37 5.78 3.12 -0.54
CA THR A 37 5.05 2.41 0.52
C THR A 37 3.71 3.10 0.77
N VAL A 38 2.62 2.40 0.49
CA VAL A 38 1.24 2.90 0.61
C VAL A 38 0.41 1.92 1.45
N THR A 39 -0.79 2.31 1.88
CA THR A 39 -1.73 1.36 2.49
C THR A 39 -2.38 0.47 1.42
N ALA A 40 -2.91 -0.68 1.82
CA ALA A 40 -3.62 -1.60 0.91
C ALA A 40 -4.76 -0.90 0.12
N ASP A 41 -5.56 -0.07 0.78
CA ASP A 41 -6.61 0.75 0.14
C ASP A 41 -6.02 1.71 -0.90
N ARG A 42 -4.92 2.38 -0.54
CA ARG A 42 -4.24 3.32 -1.44
C ARG A 42 -3.58 2.61 -2.62
N LYS A 43 -3.07 1.39 -2.42
CA LYS A 43 -2.59 0.52 -3.50
C LYS A 43 -3.73 0.23 -4.48
N ALA A 44 -4.88 -0.25 -4.01
CA ALA A 44 -6.03 -0.54 -4.87
C ALA A 44 -6.49 0.69 -5.66
N TRP A 45 -6.48 1.87 -5.02
CA TRP A 45 -6.77 3.14 -5.71
C TRP A 45 -5.72 3.46 -6.79
N LEU A 46 -4.43 3.32 -6.49
CA LEU A 46 -3.36 3.57 -7.46
C LEU A 46 -3.38 2.57 -8.63
N GLU A 47 -3.75 1.31 -8.37
CA GLU A 47 -3.96 0.27 -9.38
C GLU A 47 -5.14 0.65 -10.29
N SER A 48 -6.27 1.05 -9.69
CA SER A 48 -7.45 1.52 -10.42
C SER A 48 -7.16 2.74 -11.31
N GLN A 49 -6.24 3.61 -10.88
CA GLN A 49 -5.81 4.78 -11.66
C GLN A 49 -4.72 4.45 -12.69
N GLY A 50 -4.18 3.22 -12.72
CA GLY A 50 -3.05 2.82 -13.56
C GLY A 50 -1.80 3.67 -13.29
N VAL A 51 -1.56 4.01 -12.02
CA VAL A 51 -0.39 4.77 -11.53
C VAL A 51 0.71 3.85 -11.07
N VAL A 52 0.37 2.67 -10.56
CA VAL A 52 1.31 1.59 -10.22
C VAL A 52 1.24 0.50 -11.29
N GLU A 53 2.34 -0.21 -11.46
CA GLU A 53 2.37 -1.40 -12.30
C GLU A 53 1.42 -2.42 -11.68
N ASP A 54 0.56 -3.06 -12.49
CA ASP A 54 -0.25 -4.21 -12.08
C ASP A 54 0.69 -5.41 -11.88
N GLY A 55 1.47 -5.33 -10.82
CA GLY A 55 2.34 -6.39 -10.35
C GLY A 55 1.51 -7.27 -9.45
N THR A 56 0.85 -8.28 -10.05
CA THR A 56 0.37 -9.49 -9.38
C THR A 56 1.53 -10.11 -8.57
N GLN A 57 1.78 -9.56 -7.39
CA GLN A 57 2.65 -10.07 -6.33
C GLN A 57 2.02 -9.68 -5.00
N GLN A 58 0.74 -10.01 -4.84
CA GLN A 58 0.28 -10.47 -3.55
C GLN A 58 0.15 -11.97 -3.74
N GLU A 59 1.23 -12.67 -3.41
CA GLU A 59 1.20 -14.12 -3.22
C GLU A 59 0.01 -14.43 -2.33
N GLU A 60 -0.97 -15.02 -2.99
CA GLU A 60 -1.90 -16.02 -2.48
C GLU A 60 -1.44 -16.53 -1.11
N SER A 61 -1.90 -15.88 -0.04
CA SER A 61 -1.93 -16.48 1.28
C SER A 61 -3.06 -17.52 1.25
N SER A 62 -2.87 -18.55 0.44
CA SER A 62 -3.67 -19.76 0.43
C SER A 62 -3.40 -20.45 1.76
N ASN A 63 -4.38 -20.34 2.65
CA ASN A 63 -4.45 -21.17 3.85
C ASN A 63 -4.54 -22.63 3.40
N GLY A 64 -3.56 -23.45 3.80
CA GLY A 64 -3.61 -24.91 3.72
C GLY A 64 -3.83 -25.49 5.10
#